data_AF-A0A3E2CB07-F1
#
_entry.id   AF-A0A3E2CB07-F1
#
_cell.length_a   1.000
_cell.length_b   1.000
_cell.length_c   1.000
_cell.angle_alpha   90.00
_cell.angle_beta   90.00
_cell.angle_gamma   90.00
#
_symmetry.space_group_name_H-M   'P 1'
#
loop_
_entity.id
_entity.type
_entity.pdbx_description
1 polymer ?
#
loop_
_entity_poly.entity_id
_entity_poly.type
_entity_poly.pdbx_seq_one_letter_code
_entity_poly.pdbx_strand_id
1 'polypeptide(L)' 'MTTIFNVAAYILELTGTVTTMKLQKLAYYSQAYCLATTGNPLFCENFQAWRNGPVAPTLFSRHRGK' A
#
# COMPACT_ATOMS: atom_id res chain seq x y z
N MET A 1 -1.74 11.34 -11.59
CA MET A 1 -2.65 10.69 -10.64
C MET A 1 -1.81 9.78 -9.75
N THR A 2 -1.95 9.87 -8.42
CA THR A 2 -1.14 9.07 -7.48
C THR A 2 -1.56 7.60 -7.55
N THR A 3 -0.58 6.70 -7.62
CA THR A 3 -0.80 5.24 -7.62
C THR A 3 -0.28 4.61 -6.33
N ILE A 4 -0.74 3.40 -6.02
CA ILE A 4 -0.19 2.63 -4.90
C ILE A 4 1.34 2.43 -5.00
N PHE A 5 1.89 2.41 -6.22
CA PHE A 5 3.33 2.28 -6.45
C PHE A 5 4.11 3.53 -6.06
N ASN A 6 3.55 4.73 -6.30
CA ASN A 6 4.20 5.97 -5.87
C ASN A 6 4.25 6.05 -4.34
N VAL A 7 3.15 5.68 -3.68
CA VAL A 7 3.07 5.62 -2.21
C VAL A 7 4.02 4.57 -1.66
N ALA A 8 4.08 3.38 -2.27
CA ALA A 8 5.00 2.33 -1.85
C ALA A 8 6.47 2.74 -2.01
N ALA A 9 6.85 3.41 -3.11
CA ALA A 9 8.19 3.94 -3.30
C ALA A 9 8.55 4.96 -2.21
N TYR A 10 7.65 5.90 -1.93
CA TYR A 10 7.86 6.90 -0.87
C TYR A 10 7.98 6.26 0.52
N ILE A 11 7.17 5.24 0.83
CA ILE A 11 7.29 4.47 2.08
C ILE A 11 8.69 3.82 2.17
N LEU A 12 9.19 3.24 1.08
CA LEU A 12 10.51 2.59 1.06
C LEU A 12 11.66 3.61 1.16
N GLU A 13 11.51 4.81 0.59
CA GLU A 13 12.47 5.90 0.79
C GLU A 13 12.59 6.30 2.28
N LEU A 14 11.46 6.34 2.99
CA LEU A 14 11.43 6.70 4.41
C LEU A 14 11.85 5.56 5.35
N THR A 15 11.56 4.31 4.99
CA THR A 15 11.71 3.15 5.89
C THR A 15 12.86 2.22 5.51
N GLY A 16 13.48 2.40 4.36
CA GLY A 16 14.38 1.43 3.76
C GLY A 16 13.64 0.15 3.35
N THR A 17 14.30 -1.00 3.50
CA THR A 17 13.71 -2.30 3.16
C THR A 17 12.75 -2.76 4.25
N VAL A 18 11.54 -3.12 3.85
CA VAL A 18 10.54 -3.79 4.70
C VAL A 18 10.01 -5.04 4.01
N THR A 19 9.45 -5.97 4.79
CA THR A 19 8.80 -7.15 4.21
C THR A 19 7.64 -6.74 3.31
N THR A 20 7.38 -7.53 2.26
CA THR A 20 6.25 -7.28 1.33
C THR A 20 4.94 -7.06 2.07
N MET A 21 4.65 -7.87 3.10
CA MET A 21 3.41 -7.73 3.89
C MET A 21 3.37 -6.47 4.75
N LYS A 22 4.51 -6.00 5.27
CA LYS A 22 4.58 -4.74 6.00
C LYS A 22 4.31 -3.56 5.05
N LEU A 23 4.88 -3.59 3.84
CA LEU A 23 4.61 -2.59 2.80
C LEU A 23 3.11 -2.52 2.44
N GLN A 24 2.45 -3.67 2.30
CA GLN A 24 1.00 -3.74 2.07
C GLN A 24 0.19 -3.04 3.16
N LYS A 25 0.52 -3.31 4.44
CA LYS A 25 -0.17 -2.69 5.58
C LYS A 25 0.05 -1.18 5.64
N LEU A 26 1.27 -0.72 5.38
CA LEU A 26 1.58 0.72 5.36
C LEU A 26 0.80 1.44 4.25
N ALA A 27 0.80 0.90 3.02
CA ALA A 27 0.01 1.46 1.93
C ALA A 27 -1.50 1.47 2.23
N TYR A 28 -2.02 0.40 2.86
CA TYR A 28 -3.42 0.32 3.30
C TYR A 28 -3.76 1.42 4.32
N TYR A 29 -2.91 1.62 5.34
CA TYR A 29 -3.16 2.66 6.33
C TYR A 29 -3.04 4.07 5.76
N SER A 30 -2.13 4.32 4.81
CA SER A 30 -2.05 5.61 4.10
C SER A 30 -3.35 5.93 3.33
N GLN A 31 -3.91 4.96 2.61
CA GLN A 31 -5.20 5.09 1.93
C GLN A 31 -6.32 5.36 2.93
N ALA A 32 -6.41 4.56 3.98
CA ALA A 32 -7.46 4.68 4.99
C ALA A 32 -7.41 6.04 5.71
N TYR A 33 -6.21 6.52 6.06
CA TYR A 33 -6.03 7.83 6.67
C TYR A 33 -6.44 8.96 5.73
N CYS A 34 -6.00 8.93 4.46
CA CYS A 34 -6.36 9.93 3.46
C CYS A 34 -7.87 9.98 3.22
N LEU A 35 -8.51 8.81 3.08
CA LEU A 35 -9.95 8.72 2.91
C LEU A 35 -10.71 9.24 4.13
N ALA A 36 -10.27 8.88 5.34
CA ALA A 36 -10.91 9.32 6.59
C ALA A 36 -10.78 10.83 6.84
N THR A 37 -9.67 11.44 6.42
CA THR A 37 -9.38 12.86 6.69
C THR A 37 -9.81 13.81 5.59
N THR A 38 -9.73 13.38 4.33
CA THR A 38 -10.01 14.23 3.16
C THR A 38 -11.30 13.86 2.45
N GLY A 39 -11.90 12.72 2.77
CA GLY A 39 -13.03 12.14 2.04
C GLY A 39 -12.67 11.58 0.66
N ASN A 40 -11.40 11.65 0.25
CA ASN A 40 -10.94 11.24 -1.07
C ASN A 40 -9.90 10.11 -0.95
N PRO A 41 -9.92 9.11 -1.86
CA PRO A 41 -8.91 8.06 -1.87
C PRO A 41 -7.55 8.63 -2.28
N LEU A 42 -6.47 8.13 -1.67
CA LEU A 42 -5.09 8.50 -2.02
C LEU A 42 -4.69 7.93 -3.39
N PHE A 43 -5.22 6.75 -3.72
CA PHE A 43 -5.00 6.04 -4.98
C PHE A 43 -6.19 5.13 -5.30
N CYS A 44 -6.29 4.64 -6.54
CA CYS A 44 -7.47 3.89 -7.01
C CYS A 44 -7.37 2.37 -6.86
N GLU A 45 -6.20 1.82 -6.56
CA GLU A 45 -6.03 0.39 -6.39
C GLU A 45 -6.76 -0.16 -5.16
N ASN A 46 -7.42 -1.30 -5.33
CA ASN A 46 -8.20 -1.96 -4.29
C ASN A 46 -7.37 -2.96 -3.49
N PHE A 47 -7.75 -3.13 -2.21
CA PHE A 47 -7.23 -4.18 -1.34
C PHE A 47 -8.21 -5.35 -1.25
N GLN A 48 -7.65 -6.54 -1.13
CA GLN A 48 -8.36 -7.77 -0.82
C GLN A 48 -8.08 -8.18 0.63
N ALA A 49 -9.09 -8.73 1.30
CA ALA A 49 -8.94 -9.27 2.65
C ALA A 49 -8.32 -10.69 2.58
N TRP A 50 -6.99 -10.78 2.62
CA TRP A 50 -6.30 -12.07 2.68
C TRP A 50 -6.11 -12.52 4.13
N ARG A 51 -5.73 -13.80 4.33
CA ARG A 51 -5.52 -14.39 5.66
C ARG A 51 -4.60 -13.56 6.58
N ASN A 52 -3.57 -12.94 6.01
CA ASN A 52 -2.54 -12.20 6.77
C ASN A 52 -2.73 -10.67 6.73
N GLY A 53 -3.90 -10.20 6.30
CA GLY A 53 -4.25 -8.78 6.24
C GLY A 53 -4.60 -8.29 4.83
N PRO A 54 -4.79 -6.97 4.69
CA PRO A 54 -5.16 -6.36 3.41
C PRO A 54 -3.99 -6.47 2.42
N VAL A 55 -4.29 -6.92 1.20
CA VAL A 55 -3.31 -7.05 0.12
C VAL A 55 -3.85 -6.42 -1.15
N ALA A 56 -3.11 -5.48 -1.72
CA ALA A 56 -3.30 -5.01 -3.09
C ALA A 56 -2.55 -5.98 -4.03
N PRO A 57 -3.25 -6.78 -4.86
CA PRO A 57 -2.61 -7.79 -5.71
C PRO A 57 -1.59 -7.22 -6.69
N THR A 58 -1.85 -6.01 -7.19
CA THR A 58 -0.94 -5.27 -8.10
C THR A 58 0.39 -4.97 -7.43
N LEU A 59 0.35 -4.44 -6.20
CA LEU A 59 1.56 -4.18 -5.41
C LEU A 59 2.23 -5.49 -4.98
N PHE A 60 1.45 -6.50 -4.57
CA PHE A 60 2.01 -7.78 -4.12
C PHE A 60 2.78 -8.47 -5.24
N SER A 61 2.24 -8.50 -6.45
CA SER A 61 2.89 -9.10 -7.62
C SER A 61 4.23 -8.45 -7.95
N ARG A 62 4.40 -7.14 -7.68
CA ARG A 62 5.64 -6.40 -7.94
C ARG A 62 6.76 -6.68 -6.92
N HIS A 63 6.39 -7.08 -5.70
CA HIS A 63 7.30 -7.25 -4.56
C HIS A 63 7.44 -8.70 -4.08
N ARG A 64 6.54 -9.61 -4.47
CA ARG A 64 6.61 -11.03 -4.11
C ARG A 64 7.95 -11.61 -4.55
N GLY A 65 8.66 -12.25 -3.62
CA GLY A 65 9.94 -12.92 -3.88
C GLY A 65 11.16 -11.99 -3.92
N LYS A 66 11.01 -10.76 -3.43
CA LYS A 66 12.11 -9.81 -3.18
C LYS A 66 12.33 -9.61 -1.69
#